data_AF-A0A382NKM9-F1
#
_entry.id   AF-A0A382NKM9-F1
#
_cell.length_a   1.000
_cell.length_b   1.000
_cell.length_c   1.000
_cell.angle_alpha   90.00
_cell.angle_beta   90.00
_cell.angle_gamma   90.00
#
_symmetry.space_group_name_H-M   'P 1'
#
loop_
_entity.id
_entity.type
_entity.pdbx_description
1 polymer ?
#
loop_
_entity_poly.entity_id
_entity_poly.type
_entity_poly.pdbx_seq_one_letter_code
_entity_poly.pdbx_strand_id
1 'polypeptide(L)'
;VSASVNIILPIATLGIIALWTRYYYKSWFAPGCFFTVFWFLVILLPQIIAPELPTHSFGLWFIVSFAVAIILGGMIVPYNYYKLYTNFAVIENIKKIIQRKSALFLGIITVFSLISILSIIWSLIFGVRRFELDFTFVSLLTLPSKLYGDQNSELLVLPWYIKYLIYFIMPASLLGGFLSSFISGKIKIICFSPFITALIHGVIYSTRLGIFLSLVLILSGIFSTNVMLKKDLDNTFNIRSGIIAVSAVIGLVCIWMLLQWLRGGADSNVFLPNFWDIAKNAIFSTTSAFTVWLRTYQPMEISYGLYTFAGPADLF
;
A
#
# COMPACT_ATOMS: atom_id res chain seq x y z
N VAL A 1 -19.83 -28.28 -11.58
CA VAL A 1 -18.63 -28.44 -12.44
C VAL A 1 -18.29 -27.16 -13.20
N SER A 2 -19.20 -26.59 -14.01
CA SER A 2 -18.94 -25.37 -14.81
C SER A 2 -18.42 -24.17 -14.01
N ALA A 3 -18.99 -23.89 -12.82
CA ALA A 3 -18.65 -22.71 -12.03
C ALA A 3 -17.16 -22.63 -11.61
N SER A 4 -16.54 -23.75 -11.22
CA SER A 4 -15.12 -23.78 -10.82
C SER A 4 -14.18 -23.63 -12.02
N VAL A 5 -14.49 -24.25 -13.16
CA VAL A 5 -13.71 -24.10 -14.40
C VAL A 5 -13.65 -22.62 -14.84
N ASN A 6 -14.77 -21.90 -14.73
CA ASN A 6 -14.87 -20.48 -15.07
C ASN A 6 -14.03 -19.56 -14.16
N ILE A 7 -13.60 -20.03 -12.98
CA ILE A 7 -12.71 -19.29 -12.06
C ILE A 7 -11.24 -19.71 -12.26
N ILE A 8 -10.99 -21.01 -12.43
CA ILE A 8 -9.65 -21.57 -12.65
C ILE A 8 -9.02 -21.03 -13.94
N LEU A 9 -9.80 -20.87 -15.02
CA LEU A 9 -9.25 -20.51 -16.32
C LEU A 9 -8.66 -19.07 -16.37
N PRO A 10 -9.30 -18.01 -15.84
CA PRO A 10 -8.66 -16.70 -15.64
C PRO A 10 -7.38 -16.71 -14.78
N ILE A 11 -7.31 -17.60 -13.78
CA ILE A 11 -6.12 -17.75 -12.93
C ILE A 11 -4.98 -18.40 -13.71
N ALA A 12 -5.29 -19.45 -14.48
CA ALA A 12 -4.33 -20.13 -15.34
C ALA A 12 -3.78 -19.20 -16.44
N THR A 13 -4.63 -18.37 -17.08
CA THR A 13 -4.16 -17.40 -18.09
C THR A 13 -3.24 -16.35 -17.47
N LEU A 14 -3.56 -15.78 -16.30
CA LEU A 14 -2.65 -14.89 -15.58
C LEU A 14 -1.30 -15.54 -15.25
N GLY A 15 -1.30 -16.80 -14.80
CA GLY A 15 -0.06 -17.56 -14.54
C GLY A 15 0.79 -17.77 -15.79
N ILE A 16 0.16 -18.14 -16.92
CA ILE A 16 0.84 -18.31 -18.21
C ILE A 16 1.42 -16.98 -18.71
N ILE A 17 0.66 -15.89 -18.59
CA ILE A 17 1.12 -14.55 -19.00
C ILE A 17 2.27 -14.06 -18.09
N ALA A 18 2.25 -14.36 -16.78
CA ALA A 18 3.36 -14.07 -15.88
C ALA A 18 4.65 -14.81 -16.28
N LEU A 19 4.56 -16.10 -16.65
CA LEU A 19 5.72 -16.87 -17.13
C LEU A 19 6.22 -16.37 -18.49
N TRP A 20 5.32 -16.05 -19.42
CA TRP A 20 5.67 -15.52 -20.75
C TRP A 20 6.32 -14.14 -20.67
N THR A 21 5.77 -13.22 -19.86
CA THR A 21 6.38 -11.90 -19.64
C THR A 21 7.74 -12.00 -18.93
N ARG A 22 7.92 -12.95 -18.01
CA ARG A 22 9.23 -13.21 -17.41
C ARG A 22 10.25 -13.76 -18.42
N TYR A 23 9.84 -14.58 -19.37
CA TYR A 23 10.68 -15.03 -20.47
C TYR A 23 11.07 -13.87 -21.41
N TYR A 24 10.12 -13.01 -21.78
CA TYR A 24 10.34 -11.87 -22.66
C TYR A 24 11.24 -10.78 -22.03
N TYR A 25 10.88 -10.28 -20.84
CA TYR A 25 11.60 -9.18 -20.17
C TYR A 25 12.80 -9.63 -19.33
N LYS A 26 12.97 -10.95 -19.12
CA LYS A 26 14.02 -11.58 -18.30
C LYS A 26 14.11 -11.11 -16.84
N SER A 27 13.08 -10.43 -16.33
CA SER A 27 13.09 -9.80 -15.00
C SER A 27 11.74 -9.93 -14.28
N TRP A 28 11.80 -10.24 -12.98
CA TRP A 28 10.66 -10.22 -12.06
C TRP A 28 10.09 -8.81 -11.80
N PHE A 29 10.86 -7.76 -12.10
CA PHE A 29 10.50 -6.35 -11.82
C PHE A 29 10.12 -5.56 -13.08
N ALA A 30 10.06 -6.19 -14.25
CA ALA A 30 9.46 -5.56 -15.42
C ALA A 30 7.96 -5.30 -15.15
N PRO A 31 7.40 -4.11 -15.44
CA PRO A 31 6.07 -3.72 -14.95
C PRO A 31 4.95 -4.73 -15.22
N GLY A 32 4.88 -5.28 -16.45
CA GLY A 32 3.89 -6.30 -16.80
C GLY A 32 4.09 -7.65 -16.10
N CYS A 33 5.35 -8.05 -15.82
CA CYS A 33 5.67 -9.26 -15.08
C CYS A 33 5.36 -9.11 -13.57
N PHE A 34 5.70 -7.97 -12.98
CA PHE A 34 5.39 -7.70 -11.58
C PHE A 34 3.87 -7.60 -11.35
N PHE A 35 3.16 -6.88 -12.22
CA PHE A 35 1.70 -6.71 -12.14
C PHE A 35 0.95 -8.05 -12.29
N THR A 36 1.34 -8.90 -13.24
CA THR A 36 0.71 -10.22 -13.42
C THR A 36 0.97 -11.16 -12.25
N VAL A 37 2.20 -11.24 -11.73
CA VAL A 37 2.49 -12.06 -10.55
C VAL A 37 1.74 -11.57 -9.31
N PHE A 38 1.66 -10.25 -9.10
CA PHE A 38 0.88 -9.67 -8.01
C PHE A 38 -0.60 -10.07 -8.10
N TRP A 39 -1.25 -9.85 -9.24
CA TRP A 39 -2.67 -10.19 -9.40
C TRP A 39 -2.95 -11.68 -9.42
N PHE A 40 -2.04 -12.50 -9.95
CA PHE A 40 -2.11 -13.96 -9.86
C PHE A 40 -2.17 -14.40 -8.38
N LEU A 41 -1.30 -13.88 -7.52
CA LEU A 41 -1.32 -14.19 -6.08
C LEU A 41 -2.57 -13.64 -5.38
N VAL A 42 -2.99 -12.41 -5.69
CA VAL A 42 -4.18 -11.75 -5.10
C VAL A 42 -5.49 -12.47 -5.48
N ILE A 43 -5.56 -13.15 -6.63
CA ILE A 43 -6.71 -13.97 -7.01
C ILE A 43 -6.57 -15.40 -6.47
N LEU A 44 -5.38 -16.01 -6.54
CA LEU A 44 -5.16 -17.41 -6.14
C LEU A 44 -5.33 -17.63 -4.63
N LEU A 45 -4.78 -16.74 -3.78
CA LEU A 45 -4.77 -16.95 -2.33
C LEU A 45 -6.19 -16.98 -1.71
N PRO A 46 -7.13 -16.09 -2.04
CA PRO A 46 -8.53 -16.21 -1.62
C PRO A 46 -9.17 -17.56 -1.98
N GLN A 47 -8.93 -18.08 -3.18
CA GLN A 47 -9.54 -19.35 -3.65
C GLN A 47 -9.04 -20.58 -2.86
N ILE A 48 -7.86 -20.49 -2.23
CA ILE A 48 -7.28 -21.57 -1.42
C ILE A 48 -7.66 -21.41 0.05
N ILE A 49 -7.65 -20.17 0.57
CA ILE A 49 -7.72 -19.89 2.02
C ILE A 49 -9.16 -19.56 2.47
N ALA A 50 -9.96 -18.95 1.60
CA ALA A 50 -11.34 -18.55 1.86
C ALA A 50 -12.27 -18.80 0.63
N PRO A 51 -12.36 -20.07 0.14
CA PRO A 51 -13.21 -20.43 -1.02
C PRO A 51 -14.71 -20.18 -0.82
N GLU A 52 -15.16 -19.95 0.43
CA GLU A 52 -16.50 -19.50 0.77
C GLU A 52 -16.85 -18.09 0.25
N LEU A 53 -15.85 -17.28 -0.13
CA LEU A 53 -16.06 -15.91 -0.59
C LEU A 53 -16.62 -15.87 -2.03
N PRO A 54 -17.73 -15.16 -2.30
CA PRO A 54 -18.33 -15.11 -3.62
C PRO A 54 -17.39 -14.41 -4.60
N THR A 55 -17.00 -15.12 -5.66
CA THR A 55 -16.13 -14.59 -6.71
C THR A 55 -16.71 -14.86 -8.08
N HIS A 56 -16.55 -13.91 -9.01
CA HIS A 56 -17.24 -13.94 -10.30
C HIS A 56 -16.27 -13.81 -11.48
N SER A 57 -16.32 -14.79 -12.38
CA SER A 57 -15.43 -14.96 -13.54
C SER A 57 -15.25 -13.70 -14.38
N PHE A 58 -16.31 -12.92 -14.60
CA PHE A 58 -16.27 -11.68 -15.38
C PHE A 58 -15.26 -10.66 -14.82
N GLY A 59 -15.23 -10.44 -13.51
CA GLY A 59 -14.27 -9.53 -12.90
C GLY A 59 -12.85 -10.11 -12.83
N LEU A 60 -12.69 -11.43 -12.82
CA LEU A 60 -11.37 -12.04 -12.99
C LEU A 60 -10.83 -11.80 -14.40
N TRP A 61 -11.66 -11.98 -15.43
CA TRP A 61 -11.33 -11.64 -16.82
C TRP A 61 -11.03 -10.14 -17.03
N PHE A 62 -11.69 -9.25 -16.29
CA PHE A 62 -11.39 -7.82 -16.28
C PHE A 62 -9.96 -7.54 -15.73
N ILE A 63 -9.53 -8.28 -14.70
CA ILE A 63 -8.14 -8.19 -14.20
C ILE A 63 -7.15 -8.76 -15.24
N VAL A 64 -7.49 -9.85 -15.93
CA VAL A 64 -6.69 -10.39 -17.05
C VAL A 64 -6.52 -9.34 -18.16
N SER A 65 -7.60 -8.66 -18.58
CA SER A 65 -7.54 -7.66 -19.65
C SER A 65 -6.73 -6.43 -19.27
N PHE A 66 -6.82 -5.96 -18.02
CA PHE A 66 -5.96 -4.90 -17.49
C PHE A 66 -4.48 -5.31 -17.47
N ALA A 67 -4.16 -6.55 -17.09
CA ALA A 67 -2.80 -7.05 -17.13
C ALA A 67 -2.26 -7.10 -18.57
N VAL A 68 -3.05 -7.59 -19.53
CA VAL A 68 -2.70 -7.59 -20.96
C VAL A 68 -2.50 -6.17 -21.50
N ALA A 69 -3.36 -5.21 -21.14
CA ALA A 69 -3.22 -3.82 -21.56
C ALA A 69 -1.91 -3.18 -21.05
N ILE A 70 -1.53 -3.42 -19.79
CA ILE A 70 -0.27 -2.95 -19.21
C ILE A 70 0.94 -3.60 -19.89
N ILE A 71 0.85 -4.88 -20.26
CA ILE A 71 1.91 -5.59 -20.99
C ILE A 71 2.07 -5.02 -22.39
N LEU A 72 0.99 -4.89 -23.16
CA LEU A 72 1.02 -4.35 -24.52
C LEU A 72 1.55 -2.91 -24.52
N GLY A 73 1.08 -2.05 -23.61
CA GLY A 73 1.62 -0.70 -23.41
C GLY A 73 3.12 -0.72 -23.07
N GLY A 74 3.56 -1.65 -22.23
CA GLY A 74 4.98 -1.88 -21.91
C GLY A 74 5.82 -2.46 -23.06
N MET A 75 5.20 -3.02 -24.11
CA MET A 75 5.88 -3.54 -25.30
C MET A 75 5.99 -2.49 -26.43
N ILE A 76 5.14 -1.45 -26.42
CA ILE A 76 5.24 -0.31 -27.36
C ILE A 76 6.58 0.43 -27.20
N VAL A 77 7.10 0.51 -25.98
CA VAL A 77 8.46 1.02 -25.70
C VAL A 77 9.46 -0.10 -26.01
N PRO A 78 10.29 0.00 -27.07
CA PRO A 78 11.04 -1.17 -27.52
C PRO A 78 12.20 -1.47 -26.56
N TYR A 79 12.14 -2.63 -25.89
CA TYR A 79 13.14 -3.08 -24.90
C TYR A 79 14.58 -3.05 -25.43
N ASN A 80 14.80 -3.18 -26.75
CA ASN A 80 16.12 -3.06 -27.37
C ASN A 80 16.77 -1.68 -27.19
N TYR A 81 16.01 -0.60 -26.98
CA TYR A 81 16.57 0.70 -26.60
C TYR A 81 17.11 0.73 -25.17
N TYR A 82 16.73 -0.20 -24.28
CA TYR A 82 17.41 -0.38 -22.98
C TYR A 82 18.79 -1.04 -23.08
N LYS A 83 19.24 -1.38 -24.30
CA LYS A 83 20.68 -1.54 -24.60
C LYS A 83 21.42 -0.20 -24.67
N LEU A 84 20.73 0.92 -24.39
CA LEU A 84 21.32 2.20 -23.98
C LEU A 84 22.37 1.95 -22.90
N TYR A 85 23.62 2.18 -23.31
CA TYR A 85 24.81 2.41 -22.51
C TYR A 85 24.52 3.02 -21.14
N THR A 86 24.22 2.19 -20.15
CA THR A 86 24.33 2.54 -18.72
C THR A 86 25.81 2.61 -18.38
N ASN A 87 26.50 3.59 -18.97
CA ASN A 87 27.92 3.85 -18.74
C ASN A 87 28.11 3.98 -17.23
N PHE A 88 28.98 3.14 -16.64
CA PHE A 88 29.04 2.98 -15.18
C PHE A 88 29.28 4.32 -14.47
N ALA A 89 30.12 5.16 -15.10
CA ALA A 89 30.38 6.54 -14.69
C ALA A 89 29.10 7.42 -14.57
N VAL A 90 28.06 7.21 -15.38
CA VAL A 90 26.79 7.97 -15.29
C VAL A 90 26.00 7.56 -14.05
N ILE A 91 25.85 6.26 -13.78
CA ILE A 91 25.20 5.77 -12.54
C ILE A 91 26.00 6.21 -11.31
N GLU A 92 27.33 6.14 -11.38
CA GLU A 92 28.21 6.57 -10.30
C GLU A 92 28.15 8.10 -10.07
N ASN A 93 28.06 8.90 -11.13
CA ASN A 93 27.88 10.35 -11.02
C ASN A 93 26.51 10.71 -10.44
N ILE A 94 25.43 10.04 -10.86
CA ILE A 94 24.09 10.19 -10.26
C ILE A 94 24.14 9.86 -8.76
N LYS A 95 24.77 8.73 -8.39
CA LYS A 95 24.98 8.32 -7.00
C LYS A 95 25.77 9.38 -6.21
N LYS A 96 26.88 9.90 -6.75
CA LYS A 96 27.70 10.97 -6.12
C LYS A 96 26.90 12.27 -5.93
N ILE A 97 26.08 12.67 -6.91
CA ILE A 97 25.22 13.86 -6.83
C ILE A 97 24.16 13.69 -5.74
N ILE A 98 23.48 12.54 -5.69
CA ILE A 98 22.46 12.24 -4.67
C ILE A 98 23.10 12.17 -3.28
N GLN A 99 24.26 11.54 -3.14
CA GLN A 99 24.98 11.48 -1.86
C GLN A 99 25.46 12.87 -1.40
N ARG A 100 25.96 13.73 -2.31
CA ARG A 100 26.33 15.13 -1.99
C ARG A 100 25.12 15.98 -1.59
N LYS A 101 23.94 15.74 -2.16
CA LYS A 101 22.67 16.43 -1.80
C LYS A 101 21.87 15.70 -0.70
N SER A 102 22.38 14.62 -0.11
CA SER A 102 21.63 13.77 0.82
C SER A 102 21.10 14.52 2.05
N ALA A 103 21.86 15.48 2.58
CA ALA A 103 21.43 16.34 3.69
C ALA A 103 20.21 17.21 3.34
N LEU A 104 20.09 17.69 2.09
CA LEU A 104 18.93 18.45 1.63
C LEU A 104 17.69 17.56 1.52
N PHE A 105 17.83 16.35 0.96
CA PHE A 105 16.72 15.39 0.89
C PHE A 105 16.27 14.92 2.27
N LEU A 106 17.20 14.70 3.22
CA LEU A 106 16.87 14.45 4.63
C LEU A 106 16.10 15.62 5.24
N GLY A 107 16.53 16.86 5.00
CA GLY A 107 15.84 18.07 5.46
C GLY A 107 14.40 18.18 4.93
N ILE A 108 14.16 17.81 3.67
CA ILE A 108 12.80 17.75 3.11
C ILE A 108 11.97 16.66 3.79
N ILE A 109 12.53 15.47 4.01
CA ILE A 109 11.85 14.36 4.70
C ILE A 109 11.51 14.74 6.16
N THR A 110 12.40 15.42 6.89
CA THR A 110 12.12 15.85 8.26
C THR A 110 11.10 16.97 8.31
N VAL A 111 11.17 17.98 7.42
CA VAL A 111 10.16 19.05 7.34
C VAL A 111 8.77 18.47 7.02
N PHE A 112 8.65 17.58 6.04
CA PHE A 112 7.37 16.93 5.74
C PHE A 112 6.88 16.02 6.88
N SER A 113 7.79 15.34 7.58
CA SER A 113 7.44 14.57 8.79
C SER A 113 6.89 15.48 9.90
N LEU A 114 7.54 16.62 10.16
CA LEU A 114 7.09 17.62 11.15
C LEU A 114 5.73 18.23 10.78
N ILE A 115 5.49 18.52 9.50
CA ILE A 115 4.17 18.96 9.00
C ILE A 115 3.10 17.89 9.27
N SER A 116 3.41 16.61 9.06
CA SER A 116 2.47 15.52 9.41
C SER A 116 2.25 15.34 10.93
N ILE A 117 3.20 15.74 11.77
CA ILE A 117 3.03 15.79 13.24
C ILE A 117 2.05 16.90 13.65
N LEU A 118 2.03 18.03 12.93
CA LEU A 118 0.98 19.05 13.12
C LEU A 118 -0.41 18.49 12.78
N SER A 119 -0.54 17.65 11.74
CA SER A 119 -1.80 16.94 11.44
C SER A 119 -2.27 16.12 12.66
N ILE A 120 -1.37 15.29 13.22
CA ILE A 120 -1.64 14.46 14.40
C ILE A 120 -2.12 15.29 15.61
N ILE A 121 -1.46 16.41 15.89
CA ILE A 121 -1.84 17.31 17.00
C ILE A 121 -3.24 17.89 16.76
N TRP A 122 -3.53 18.36 15.55
CA TRP A 122 -4.85 18.88 15.20
C TRP A 122 -5.95 17.80 15.21
N SER A 123 -5.67 16.58 14.76
CA SER A 123 -6.60 15.44 14.85
C SER A 123 -6.98 15.12 16.30
N LEU A 124 -6.01 15.13 17.22
CA LEU A 124 -6.27 14.91 18.64
C LEU A 124 -7.12 16.04 19.24
N ILE A 125 -6.78 17.31 18.97
CA ILE A 125 -7.56 18.48 19.45
C ILE A 125 -8.99 18.48 18.90
N PHE A 126 -9.15 18.18 17.60
CA PHE A 126 -10.46 18.05 16.94
C PHE A 126 -11.29 16.92 17.56
N GLY A 127 -10.70 15.73 17.69
CA GLY A 127 -11.36 14.56 18.26
C GLY A 127 -11.80 14.76 19.71
N VAL A 128 -10.90 15.29 20.55
CA VAL A 128 -11.20 15.59 21.96
C VAL A 128 -12.35 16.58 22.10
N ARG A 129 -12.35 17.67 21.31
CA ARG A 129 -13.43 18.67 21.32
C ARG A 129 -14.74 18.15 20.76
N ARG A 130 -14.72 17.34 19.69
CA ARG A 130 -15.93 16.81 19.04
C ARG A 130 -16.71 15.83 19.93
N PHE A 131 -16.01 15.10 20.78
CA PHE A 131 -16.58 14.04 21.61
C PHE A 131 -16.57 14.33 23.11
N GLU A 132 -16.35 15.60 23.49
CA GLU A 132 -16.32 16.13 24.86
C GLU A 132 -15.51 15.25 25.81
N LEU A 133 -14.30 14.90 25.36
CA LEU A 133 -13.38 13.98 26.06
C LEU A 133 -12.47 14.73 27.03
N ASP A 134 -12.12 14.09 28.14
CA ASP A 134 -11.00 14.53 28.99
C ASP A 134 -9.66 14.28 28.30
N PHE A 135 -8.64 15.07 28.64
CA PHE A 135 -7.25 14.85 28.22
C PHE A 135 -6.54 13.70 28.99
N THR A 136 -7.28 12.75 29.57
CA THR A 136 -6.69 11.56 30.23
C THR A 136 -6.32 10.48 29.21
N PHE A 137 -5.31 9.67 29.53
CA PHE A 137 -4.85 8.60 28.63
C PHE A 137 -5.95 7.57 28.31
N VAL A 138 -6.77 7.21 29.30
CA VAL A 138 -7.91 6.27 29.12
C VAL A 138 -8.98 6.87 28.21
N SER A 139 -9.31 8.15 28.40
CA SER A 139 -10.23 8.91 27.53
C SER A 139 -9.72 8.94 26.08
N LEU A 140 -8.43 9.25 25.88
CA LEU A 140 -7.78 9.26 24.56
C LEU A 140 -7.74 7.88 23.88
N LEU A 141 -7.70 6.78 24.63
CA LEU A 141 -7.84 5.42 24.06
C LEU A 141 -9.25 5.12 23.52
N THR A 142 -10.28 5.87 23.93
CA THR A 142 -11.63 5.76 23.33
C THR A 142 -11.78 6.55 22.03
N LEU A 143 -10.86 7.48 21.73
CA LEU A 143 -10.98 8.35 20.57
C LEU A 143 -11.04 7.59 19.23
N PRO A 144 -10.27 6.50 18.99
CA PRO A 144 -10.34 5.78 17.72
C PRO A 144 -11.66 5.06 17.48
N SER A 145 -12.35 4.55 18.50
CA SER A 145 -13.67 3.93 18.33
C SER A 145 -14.72 4.98 17.98
N LYS A 146 -14.71 6.15 18.65
CA LYS A 146 -15.60 7.28 18.34
C LYS A 146 -15.36 7.83 16.92
N LEU A 147 -14.11 8.11 16.55
CA LEU A 147 -13.77 8.58 15.19
C LEU A 147 -14.14 7.56 14.11
N TYR A 148 -13.93 6.26 14.36
CA TYR A 148 -14.28 5.21 13.40
C TYR A 148 -15.81 5.02 13.26
N GLY A 149 -16.57 5.17 14.35
CA GLY A 149 -18.04 5.16 14.32
C GLY A 149 -18.60 6.30 13.47
N ASP A 150 -18.13 7.53 13.70
CA ASP A 150 -18.51 8.70 12.91
C ASP A 150 -18.11 8.57 11.43
N GLN A 151 -16.96 7.95 11.13
CA GLN A 151 -16.51 7.71 9.76
C GLN A 151 -17.41 6.72 9.03
N ASN A 152 -17.76 5.59 9.65
CA ASN A 152 -18.67 4.60 9.05
C ASN A 152 -20.10 5.13 8.88
N SER A 153 -20.47 6.16 9.65
CA SER A 153 -21.79 6.81 9.60
C SER A 153 -21.85 8.01 8.64
N GLU A 154 -20.75 8.29 7.93
CA GLU A 154 -20.56 9.46 7.04
C GLU A 154 -20.69 10.83 7.77
N LEU A 155 -20.72 10.85 9.10
CA LEU A 155 -20.84 12.07 9.93
C LEU A 155 -19.50 12.78 10.16
N LEU A 156 -18.37 12.14 9.82
CA LEU A 156 -17.02 12.64 10.08
C LEU A 156 -16.55 13.69 9.04
N VAL A 157 -17.11 14.90 9.11
CA VAL A 157 -16.59 16.04 8.34
C VAL A 157 -15.27 16.52 8.96
N LEU A 158 -14.15 16.11 8.37
CA LEU A 158 -12.81 16.54 8.78
C LEU A 158 -12.46 17.93 8.24
N PRO A 159 -11.95 18.86 9.07
CA PRO A 159 -11.46 20.14 8.60
C PRO A 159 -10.37 20.00 7.53
N TRP A 160 -10.48 20.80 6.46
CA TRP A 160 -9.62 20.72 5.27
C TRP A 160 -8.12 20.80 5.58
N TYR A 161 -7.72 21.52 6.63
CA TYR A 161 -6.31 21.62 7.03
C TYR A 161 -5.76 20.31 7.61
N ILE A 162 -6.59 19.51 8.31
CA ILE A 162 -6.18 18.17 8.78
C ILE A 162 -5.99 17.24 7.58
N LYS A 163 -6.97 17.24 6.65
CA LYS A 163 -6.86 16.56 5.35
C LYS A 163 -5.57 16.99 4.63
N TYR A 164 -5.30 18.28 4.48
CA TYR A 164 -4.10 18.76 3.77
C TYR A 164 -2.78 18.34 4.45
N LEU A 165 -2.68 18.46 5.78
CA LEU A 165 -1.45 18.15 6.52
C LEU A 165 -1.10 16.65 6.50
N ILE A 166 -2.06 15.73 6.34
CA ILE A 166 -1.75 14.29 6.25
C ILE A 166 -0.99 13.94 4.97
N TYR A 167 -1.28 14.61 3.85
CA TYR A 167 -0.73 14.22 2.54
C TYR A 167 0.80 14.28 2.50
N PHE A 168 1.44 15.10 3.33
CA PHE A 168 2.90 15.19 3.46
C PHE A 168 3.58 13.88 3.91
N ILE A 169 2.84 12.94 4.50
CA ILE A 169 3.32 11.57 4.76
C ILE A 169 3.70 10.86 3.44
N MET A 170 2.94 11.07 2.36
CA MET A 170 3.11 10.36 1.09
C MET A 170 4.43 10.71 0.37
N PRO A 171 4.76 11.97 0.05
CA PRO A 171 6.02 12.31 -0.61
C PRO A 171 7.21 12.07 0.32
N ALA A 172 7.06 12.26 1.64
CA ALA A 172 8.11 11.91 2.61
C ALA A 172 8.42 10.41 2.60
N SER A 173 7.40 9.56 2.54
CA SER A 173 7.55 8.09 2.48
C SER A 173 8.27 7.65 1.20
N LEU A 174 7.89 8.21 0.05
CA LEU A 174 8.55 7.90 -1.23
C LEU A 174 10.01 8.38 -1.28
N LEU A 175 10.28 9.62 -0.85
CA LEU A 175 11.63 10.18 -0.76
C LEU A 175 12.49 9.43 0.26
N GLY A 176 11.92 9.04 1.40
CA GLY A 176 12.59 8.22 2.42
C GLY A 176 13.01 6.87 1.86
N GLY A 177 12.08 6.15 1.24
CA GLY A 177 12.37 4.89 0.55
C GLY A 177 13.51 5.01 -0.45
N PHE A 178 13.42 5.98 -1.36
CA PHE A 178 14.44 6.30 -2.35
C PHE A 178 15.81 6.58 -1.71
N LEU A 179 15.87 7.52 -0.77
CA LEU A 179 17.14 7.99 -0.19
C LEU A 179 17.81 6.92 0.69
N SER A 180 17.03 6.02 1.28
CA SER A 180 17.51 4.93 2.13
C SER A 180 18.46 3.95 1.41
N SER A 181 18.46 3.92 0.08
CA SER A 181 19.37 3.09 -0.74
C SER A 181 20.76 3.70 -0.96
N PHE A 182 20.94 4.99 -0.67
CA PHE A 182 22.18 5.76 -0.85
C PHE A 182 22.88 6.11 0.48
N ILE A 183 22.14 6.12 1.59
CA ILE A 183 22.62 6.45 2.94
C ILE A 183 22.87 5.17 3.76
N SER A 184 23.93 5.19 4.56
CA SER A 184 24.30 4.14 5.52
C SER A 184 24.37 4.68 6.97
N GLY A 185 24.48 3.78 7.94
CA GLY A 185 24.58 4.14 9.37
C GLY A 185 23.27 4.65 9.99
N LYS A 186 23.36 5.20 11.21
CA LYS A 186 22.21 5.58 12.06
C LYS A 186 21.27 6.61 11.39
N ILE A 187 21.80 7.49 10.54
CA ILE A 187 21.04 8.55 9.84
C ILE A 187 19.93 7.95 8.95
N LYS A 188 20.11 6.72 8.45
CA LYS A 188 19.10 6.00 7.64
C LYS A 188 17.77 5.80 8.37
N ILE A 189 17.72 5.87 9.71
CA ILE A 189 16.47 5.79 10.49
C ILE A 189 15.53 6.96 10.14
N ILE A 190 16.06 8.14 9.82
CA ILE A 190 15.27 9.33 9.44
C ILE A 190 14.47 9.07 8.15
N CYS A 191 14.98 8.25 7.23
CA CYS A 191 14.24 7.85 6.02
C CYS A 191 12.93 7.08 6.31
N PHE A 192 12.71 6.62 7.55
CA PHE A 192 11.52 5.89 7.97
C PHE A 192 10.65 6.67 8.98
N SER A 193 10.98 7.92 9.32
CA SER A 193 10.13 8.77 10.17
C SER A 193 8.68 8.96 9.66
N PRO A 194 8.38 9.09 8.34
CA PRO A 194 6.99 9.23 7.89
C PRO A 194 6.18 7.95 8.05
N PHE A 195 6.80 6.77 8.20
CA PHE A 195 6.08 5.54 8.56
C PHE A 195 5.60 5.60 10.02
N ILE A 196 6.37 6.22 10.92
CA ILE A 196 5.98 6.42 12.32
C ILE A 196 4.78 7.37 12.41
N THR A 197 4.77 8.46 11.64
CA THR A 197 3.61 9.37 11.62
C THR A 197 2.40 8.73 10.93
N ALA A 198 2.60 7.88 9.90
CA ALA A 198 1.54 7.05 9.32
C ALA A 198 0.94 6.06 10.33
N LEU A 199 1.76 5.42 11.18
CA LEU A 199 1.28 4.54 12.25
C LEU A 199 0.47 5.29 13.29
N ILE A 200 0.94 6.45 13.78
CA ILE A 200 0.22 7.25 14.79
C ILE A 200 -1.12 7.75 14.22
N HIS A 201 -1.14 8.25 12.98
CA HIS A 201 -2.39 8.68 12.35
C HIS A 201 -3.33 7.49 12.08
N GLY A 202 -2.79 6.35 11.65
CA GLY A 202 -3.56 5.12 11.47
C GLY A 202 -4.17 4.61 12.77
N VAL A 203 -3.48 4.79 13.92
CA VAL A 203 -4.01 4.53 15.27
C VAL A 203 -5.14 5.49 15.63
N ILE A 204 -4.98 6.80 15.44
CA ILE A 204 -5.99 7.82 15.86
C ILE A 204 -7.35 7.60 15.19
N TYR A 205 -7.39 7.31 13.90
CA TYR A 205 -8.64 7.05 13.16
C TYR A 205 -9.00 5.56 13.10
N SER A 206 -8.16 4.71 13.70
CA SER A 206 -8.10 3.28 13.45
C SER A 206 -8.28 2.87 11.97
N THR A 207 -7.52 3.48 11.06
CA THR A 207 -7.55 3.20 9.61
C THR A 207 -6.23 2.59 9.12
N ARG A 208 -6.35 1.47 8.39
CA ARG A 208 -5.20 0.76 7.82
C ARG A 208 -4.59 1.42 6.57
N LEU A 209 -5.36 2.25 5.86
CA LEU A 209 -5.03 2.74 4.52
C LEU A 209 -3.74 3.58 4.48
N GLY A 210 -3.60 4.56 5.38
CA GLY A 210 -2.41 5.42 5.42
C GLY A 210 -1.11 4.66 5.75
N ILE A 211 -1.20 3.66 6.63
CA ILE A 211 -0.07 2.78 7.00
C ILE A 211 0.37 1.95 5.79
N PHE A 212 -0.57 1.27 5.12
CA PHE A 212 -0.27 0.50 3.92
C PHE A 212 0.29 1.36 2.78
N LEU A 213 -0.29 2.55 2.54
CA LEU A 213 0.16 3.45 1.48
C LEU A 213 1.57 4.00 1.75
N SER A 214 1.87 4.41 2.99
CA SER A 214 3.22 4.83 3.39
C SER A 214 4.25 3.71 3.18
N LEU A 215 3.91 2.48 3.59
CA LEU A 215 4.78 1.30 3.41
C LEU A 215 5.01 0.97 1.93
N VAL A 216 3.96 1.00 1.11
CA VAL A 216 4.06 0.78 -0.35
C VAL A 216 4.93 1.83 -1.02
N LEU A 217 4.82 3.10 -0.64
CA LEU A 217 5.66 4.19 -1.16
C LEU A 217 7.13 4.05 -0.75
N ILE A 218 7.40 3.65 0.51
CA ILE A 218 8.76 3.35 0.98
C ILE A 218 9.37 2.18 0.20
N LEU A 219 8.64 1.06 0.06
CA LEU A 219 9.11 -0.10 -0.69
C LEU A 219 9.31 0.21 -2.17
N SER A 220 8.41 0.98 -2.80
CA SER A 220 8.55 1.44 -4.19
C SER A 220 9.85 2.24 -4.39
N GLY A 221 10.14 3.19 -3.50
CA GLY A 221 11.40 3.95 -3.51
C GLY A 221 12.64 3.06 -3.33
N ILE A 222 12.58 2.05 -2.44
CA ILE A 222 13.68 1.10 -2.22
C ILE A 222 13.92 0.21 -3.44
N PHE A 223 12.87 -0.38 -4.03
CA PHE A 223 13.02 -1.27 -5.18
C PHE A 223 13.47 -0.51 -6.42
N SER A 224 12.85 0.64 -6.72
CA SER A 224 13.25 1.51 -7.83
C SER A 224 14.73 1.89 -7.77
N THR A 225 15.23 2.28 -6.59
CA THR A 225 16.64 2.66 -6.42
C THR A 225 17.61 1.49 -6.42
N ASN A 226 17.22 0.31 -5.94
CA ASN A 226 18.07 -0.88 -6.03
C ASN A 226 18.20 -1.37 -7.49
N VAL A 227 17.13 -1.30 -8.28
CA VAL A 227 17.14 -1.55 -9.74
C VAL A 227 18.02 -0.51 -10.44
N MET A 228 17.85 0.79 -10.16
CA MET A 228 18.66 1.86 -10.75
C MET A 228 20.16 1.72 -10.44
N LEU A 229 20.51 1.29 -9.22
CA LEU A 229 21.89 1.10 -8.77
C LEU A 229 22.51 -0.23 -9.24
N LYS A 230 21.76 -1.08 -9.96
CA LYS A 230 22.17 -2.45 -10.35
C LYS A 230 22.79 -3.25 -9.19
N LYS A 231 22.20 -3.17 -7.99
CA LYS A 231 22.56 -4.11 -6.92
C LYS A 231 21.97 -5.46 -7.29
N ASP A 232 22.79 -6.51 -7.38
CA ASP A 232 22.34 -7.81 -7.88
C ASP A 232 21.12 -8.33 -7.10
N LEU A 233 20.03 -8.52 -7.86
CA LEU A 233 18.71 -8.80 -7.30
C LEU A 233 18.66 -10.16 -6.60
N ASP A 234 19.52 -11.11 -6.99
CA ASP A 234 19.67 -12.41 -6.36
C ASP A 234 20.12 -12.27 -4.89
N ASN A 235 20.97 -11.28 -4.58
CA ASN A 235 21.36 -10.98 -3.20
C ASN A 235 20.27 -10.20 -2.44
N THR A 236 19.29 -9.61 -3.13
CA THR A 236 18.07 -9.06 -2.51
C THR A 236 16.97 -10.10 -2.26
N PHE A 237 17.10 -11.33 -2.80
CA PHE A 237 16.25 -12.50 -2.51
C PHE A 237 16.98 -13.58 -1.69
N ASN A 238 18.04 -13.19 -0.98
CA ASN A 238 18.73 -14.02 0.00
C ASN A 238 17.79 -14.39 1.17
N ILE A 239 17.95 -15.56 1.80
CA ILE A 239 17.06 -16.08 2.88
C ILE A 239 16.81 -15.06 4.00
N ARG A 240 17.80 -14.20 4.30
CA ARG A 240 17.69 -13.09 5.26
C ARG A 240 16.61 -12.06 4.88
N SER A 241 16.45 -11.77 3.59
CA SER A 241 15.39 -10.87 3.10
C SER A 241 14.01 -11.51 3.18
N GLY A 242 13.92 -12.84 2.95
CA GLY A 242 12.72 -13.62 3.17
C GLY A 242 12.27 -13.59 4.63
N ILE A 243 13.20 -13.79 5.57
CA ILE A 243 12.93 -13.67 7.01
C ILE A 243 12.43 -12.26 7.37
N ILE A 244 13.07 -11.20 6.83
CA ILE A 244 12.63 -9.81 7.05
C ILE A 244 11.21 -9.60 6.49
N ALA A 245 10.91 -10.08 5.29
CA ALA A 245 9.59 -9.97 4.68
C ALA A 245 8.51 -10.70 5.49
N VAL A 246 8.78 -11.93 5.95
CA VAL A 246 7.87 -12.68 6.83
C VAL A 246 7.66 -11.95 8.16
N SER A 247 8.72 -11.42 8.79
CA SER A 247 8.57 -10.64 10.02
C SER A 247 7.78 -9.34 9.82
N ALA A 248 7.88 -8.71 8.65
CA ALA A 248 7.11 -7.51 8.31
C ALA A 248 5.62 -7.83 8.08
N VAL A 249 5.31 -8.98 7.46
CA VAL A 249 3.93 -9.47 7.33
C VAL A 249 3.32 -9.78 8.70
N ILE A 250 4.05 -10.49 9.57
CA ILE A 250 3.62 -10.74 10.96
C ILE A 250 3.40 -9.41 11.71
N GLY A 251 4.33 -8.46 11.58
CA GLY A 251 4.20 -7.12 12.17
C GLY A 251 2.96 -6.36 11.69
N LEU A 252 2.63 -6.43 10.39
CA LEU A 252 1.42 -5.83 9.83
C LEU A 252 0.13 -6.51 10.32
N VAL A 253 0.14 -7.83 10.52
CA VAL A 253 -0.97 -8.53 11.18
C VAL A 253 -1.13 -8.05 12.62
N CYS A 254 -0.05 -7.95 13.40
CA CYS A 254 -0.08 -7.42 14.77
C CYS A 254 -0.59 -5.97 14.84
N ILE A 255 -0.16 -5.10 13.92
CA ILE A 255 -0.69 -3.73 13.79
C ILE A 255 -2.19 -3.77 13.49
N TRP A 256 -2.63 -4.60 12.54
CA TRP A 256 -4.06 -4.73 12.22
C TRP A 256 -4.89 -5.24 13.40
N MET A 257 -4.39 -6.21 14.19
CA MET A 257 -5.06 -6.67 15.41
C MET A 257 -5.23 -5.53 16.44
N LEU A 258 -4.16 -4.76 16.67
CA LEU A 258 -4.20 -3.61 17.59
C LEU A 258 -5.17 -2.52 17.13
N LEU A 259 -5.22 -2.22 15.82
CA LEU A 259 -6.20 -1.29 15.26
C LEU A 259 -7.63 -1.80 15.46
N GLN A 260 -7.91 -3.07 15.16
CA GLN A 260 -9.24 -3.64 15.40
C GLN A 260 -9.65 -3.54 16.89
N TRP A 261 -8.72 -3.70 17.83
CA TRP A 261 -9.00 -3.59 19.27
C TRP A 261 -9.35 -2.16 19.68
N LEU A 262 -8.68 -1.17 19.11
CA LEU A 262 -9.02 0.25 19.29
C LEU A 262 -10.38 0.62 18.67
N ARG A 263 -10.83 -0.07 17.60
CA ARG A 263 -12.21 0.11 17.06
C ARG A 263 -13.27 -0.44 18.00
N GLY A 264 -13.00 -1.58 18.63
CA GLY A 264 -13.86 -2.20 19.64
C GLY A 264 -13.92 -1.44 20.97
N GLY A 265 -13.44 -0.20 21.04
CA GLY A 265 -13.42 0.59 22.28
C GLY A 265 -12.55 -0.02 23.38
N ALA A 266 -11.53 -0.81 23.00
CA ALA A 266 -10.70 -1.63 23.88
C ALA A 266 -11.41 -2.80 24.61
N ASP A 267 -12.67 -3.13 24.28
CA ASP A 267 -13.38 -4.29 24.82
C ASP A 267 -12.74 -5.62 24.36
N SER A 268 -12.53 -6.53 25.31
CA SER A 268 -11.96 -7.87 25.08
C SER A 268 -12.94 -8.83 24.41
N ASN A 269 -14.24 -8.64 24.57
CA ASN A 269 -15.28 -9.55 24.06
C ASN A 269 -15.39 -9.54 22.52
N VAL A 270 -14.87 -8.50 21.87
CA VAL A 270 -14.91 -8.32 20.40
C VAL A 270 -14.01 -9.31 19.65
N PHE A 271 -13.05 -9.97 20.34
CA PHE A 271 -11.96 -10.69 19.68
C PHE A 271 -12.15 -12.20 19.55
N LEU A 272 -12.40 -12.87 20.67
CA LEU A 272 -12.10 -14.31 20.79
C LEU A 272 -12.97 -15.25 19.93
N PRO A 273 -14.29 -15.03 19.72
CA PRO A 273 -15.11 -15.99 18.97
C PRO A 273 -14.81 -16.03 17.47
N ASN A 274 -14.70 -14.87 16.82
CA ASN A 274 -14.79 -14.76 15.36
C ASN A 274 -13.50 -14.26 14.68
N PHE A 275 -12.37 -14.25 15.40
CA PHE A 275 -11.10 -13.67 14.92
C PHE A 275 -10.70 -14.15 13.52
N TRP A 276 -10.79 -15.47 13.28
CA TRP A 276 -10.35 -16.09 12.02
C TRP A 276 -11.16 -15.61 10.82
N ASP A 277 -12.49 -15.53 10.95
CA ASP A 277 -13.37 -15.09 9.87
C ASP A 277 -13.25 -13.57 9.65
N ILE A 278 -13.05 -12.78 10.72
CA ILE A 278 -12.74 -11.35 10.60
C ILE A 278 -11.40 -11.14 9.88
N ALA A 279 -10.39 -11.96 10.16
CA ALA A 279 -9.08 -11.90 9.50
C ALA A 279 -9.15 -12.34 8.02
N LYS A 280 -9.82 -13.47 7.75
CA LYS A 280 -10.11 -13.96 6.39
C LYS A 280 -10.78 -12.87 5.55
N ASN A 281 -11.89 -12.33 6.05
CA ASN A 281 -12.63 -11.26 5.39
C ASN A 281 -11.77 -10.01 5.22
N ALA A 282 -11.03 -9.57 6.25
CA ALA A 282 -10.22 -8.36 6.15
C ALA A 282 -9.07 -8.46 5.13
N ILE A 283 -8.50 -9.65 4.92
CA ILE A 283 -7.32 -9.87 4.07
C ILE A 283 -7.71 -10.31 2.65
N PHE A 284 -8.64 -11.26 2.50
CA PHE A 284 -8.91 -11.94 1.22
C PHE A 284 -10.20 -11.49 0.50
N SER A 285 -11.06 -10.68 1.14
CA SER A 285 -12.29 -10.20 0.51
C SER A 285 -12.09 -9.24 -0.67
N THR A 286 -10.90 -8.68 -0.89
CA THR A 286 -10.66 -7.66 -1.95
C THR A 286 -11.08 -8.15 -3.34
N THR A 287 -10.67 -9.38 -3.70
CA THR A 287 -11.04 -10.02 -4.98
C THR A 287 -12.55 -10.36 -5.04
N SER A 288 -13.15 -10.75 -3.91
CA SER A 288 -14.59 -11.00 -3.80
C SER A 288 -15.39 -9.71 -3.99
N ALA A 289 -15.14 -8.70 -3.15
CA ALA A 289 -15.77 -7.39 -3.19
C ALA A 289 -15.65 -6.73 -4.58
N PHE A 290 -14.49 -6.79 -5.23
CA PHE A 290 -14.33 -6.28 -6.60
C PHE A 290 -15.20 -7.03 -7.62
N THR A 291 -15.18 -8.37 -7.61
CA THR A 291 -15.95 -9.16 -8.59
C THR A 291 -17.47 -9.16 -8.33
N VAL A 292 -17.89 -8.96 -7.08
CA VAL A 292 -19.29 -8.69 -6.71
C VAL A 292 -19.69 -7.28 -7.17
N TRP A 293 -18.93 -6.25 -6.78
CA TRP A 293 -19.16 -4.85 -7.19
C TRP A 293 -19.31 -4.74 -8.71
N LEU A 294 -18.36 -5.27 -9.48
CA LEU A 294 -18.40 -5.19 -10.95
C LEU A 294 -19.61 -5.92 -11.56
N ARG A 295 -20.18 -6.93 -10.88
CA ARG A 295 -21.39 -7.64 -11.31
C ARG A 295 -22.67 -6.89 -10.94
N THR A 296 -22.69 -6.20 -9.80
CA THR A 296 -23.85 -5.42 -9.31
C THR A 296 -23.81 -3.96 -9.77
N TYR A 297 -22.72 -3.51 -10.37
CA TYR A 297 -22.53 -2.13 -10.83
C TYR A 297 -23.51 -1.80 -11.95
N GLN A 298 -24.57 -1.07 -11.59
CA GLN A 298 -25.39 -0.37 -12.57
C GLN A 298 -24.60 0.86 -13.05
N PRO A 299 -24.49 1.08 -14.38
CA PRO A 299 -23.75 2.22 -14.90
C PRO A 299 -24.49 3.52 -14.57
N MET A 300 -23.97 4.24 -13.59
CA MET A 300 -24.20 5.68 -13.47
C MET A 300 -23.52 6.41 -14.63
N GLU A 301 -23.78 7.71 -14.76
CA GLU A 301 -23.25 8.55 -15.84
C GLU A 301 -21.72 8.46 -15.97
N ILE A 302 -21.21 8.66 -17.19
CA ILE A 302 -19.80 8.47 -17.53
C ILE A 302 -18.95 9.57 -16.87
N SER A 303 -18.52 9.32 -15.62
CA SER A 303 -17.56 10.17 -14.94
C SER A 303 -16.19 9.98 -15.60
N TYR A 304 -15.67 11.02 -16.24
CA TYR A 304 -14.36 11.00 -16.93
C TYR A 304 -13.19 11.03 -15.93
N GLY A 305 -13.02 9.94 -15.17
CA GLY A 305 -11.94 9.78 -14.19
C GLY A 305 -12.18 10.46 -12.82
N LEU A 306 -13.27 11.22 -12.65
CA LEU A 306 -13.61 11.93 -11.41
C LEU A 306 -13.58 11.02 -10.17
N TYR A 307 -14.26 9.88 -10.21
CA TYR A 307 -14.25 8.91 -9.10
C TYR A 307 -12.99 8.03 -9.04
N THR A 308 -12.12 8.08 -10.05
CA THR A 308 -10.94 7.20 -10.16
C THR A 308 -9.75 7.70 -9.33
N PHE A 309 -9.69 9.00 -9.01
CA PHE A 309 -8.62 9.62 -8.22
C PHE A 309 -9.03 9.98 -6.78
N ALA A 310 -10.03 9.28 -6.22
CA ALA A 310 -10.62 9.50 -4.88
C ALA A 310 -9.67 9.31 -3.67
N GLY A 311 -8.35 9.22 -3.89
CA GLY A 311 -7.32 9.35 -2.86
C GLY A 311 -6.79 10.78 -2.80
N PRO A 312 -5.98 11.24 -3.79
CA PRO A 312 -5.44 12.61 -3.78
C PRO A 312 -6.48 13.72 -4.01
N ALA A 313 -7.64 13.40 -4.58
CA ALA A 313 -8.70 14.38 -4.88
C ALA A 313 -9.68 14.63 -3.72
N ASP A 314 -9.66 13.81 -2.66
CA ASP A 314 -10.51 13.94 -1.44
C ASP A 314 -10.06 15.12 -0.54
N LEU A 315 -9.63 16.23 -1.15
CA LEU A 315 -9.35 17.52 -0.52
C LEU A 315 -10.53 18.49 -0.58
N PHE A 316 -11.56 18.15 -1.34
CA PHE A 316 -12.78 18.93 -1.60
C PHE A 316 -14.00 18.08 -1.26
#